data_AF-A0A6P6AH72-F1
#
_entry.id   AF-A0A6P6AH72-F1
#
_cell.length_a   1.000
_cell.length_b   1.000
_cell.length_c   1.000
_cell.angle_alpha   90.00
_cell.angle_beta   90.00
_cell.angle_gamma   90.00
#
_symmetry.space_group_name_H-M   'P 1'
#
loop_
_entity.id
_entity.type
_entity.pdbx_description
1 polymer ?
#
loop_
_entity_poly.entity_id
_entity_poly.type
_entity_poly.pdbx_seq_one_letter_code
_entity_poly.pdbx_strand_id
1 'polypeptide(L)'
;MQNQEGPIADKEMETSVSIPISEFDDWANFADDDIMQQQSAIHAEEAKKIPFVGNKEPLSMLAAEYESGSPILLEKIKMLGQQYAAIRRTQGDGNCFFQSFMFSYLEHILGSQDRAEVDRIKGNVKECRKTLQSLGYADFSFEDFFGLFLEQLDIVLQGNEDSISLDELIIKSRDQSISNYEPMGEESDHVDIAALSDALGVPIRVVYLDRSFCDKGGVCVNHHDFVPTFGDHSNASSHSTEPIKPFITLLYRPGHYDILNPK
;
A
#
# COMPACT_ATOMS: atom_id res chain seq x y z
N MET A 1 -56.56 70.08 -32.62
CA MET A 1 -55.36 70.93 -32.60
C MET A 1 -54.27 70.10 -31.91
N GLN A 2 -53.41 69.43 -32.67
CA GLN A 2 -52.20 69.94 -33.35
C GLN A 2 -51.05 70.26 -32.38
N ASN A 3 -50.02 69.39 -32.42
CA ASN A 3 -48.57 69.64 -32.58
C ASN A 3 -47.78 68.51 -31.87
N GLN A 4 -47.08 67.54 -32.50
CA GLN A 4 -45.90 67.59 -33.42
C GLN A 4 -44.76 68.46 -32.83
N GLU A 5 -43.47 68.08 -32.65
CA GLU A 5 -42.46 67.13 -33.23
C GLU A 5 -41.52 66.65 -32.06
N GLY A 6 -40.89 65.47 -31.99
CA GLY A 6 -39.83 64.85 -32.83
C GLY A 6 -38.40 65.26 -32.39
N PRO A 7 -37.30 64.49 -32.60
CA PRO A 7 -37.05 63.04 -32.51
C PRO A 7 -35.81 62.70 -31.63
N ILE A 8 -35.48 61.41 -31.40
CA ILE A 8 -34.13 60.81 -31.55
C ILE A 8 -34.34 59.30 -31.58
N ALA A 9 -33.86 58.70 -32.66
CA ALA A 9 -33.82 57.27 -32.88
C ALA A 9 -32.84 56.59 -31.92
N ASP A 10 -33.14 55.37 -31.50
CA ASP A 10 -32.19 54.29 -31.74
C ASP A 10 -32.93 52.96 -31.87
N LYS A 11 -32.51 52.24 -32.89
CA LYS A 11 -33.14 51.05 -33.46
C LYS A 11 -32.37 49.86 -32.91
N GLU A 12 -32.80 49.30 -31.79
CA GLU A 12 -32.25 48.02 -31.32
C GLU A 12 -33.03 46.88 -31.97
N MET A 13 -32.42 46.40 -33.04
CA MET A 13 -32.74 45.16 -33.74
C MET A 13 -32.51 44.01 -32.75
N GLU A 14 -33.57 43.29 -32.40
CA GLU A 14 -33.47 41.99 -31.75
C GLU A 14 -32.55 41.11 -32.60
N THR A 15 -31.31 41.00 -32.16
CA THR A 15 -30.33 40.09 -32.72
C THR A 15 -30.45 38.84 -31.87
N SER A 16 -31.12 37.82 -32.40
CA SER A 16 -31.08 36.48 -31.84
C SER A 16 -29.64 35.99 -31.87
N VAL A 17 -28.90 36.28 -30.81
CA VAL A 17 -27.61 35.64 -30.54
C VAL A 17 -27.95 34.20 -30.20
N SER A 18 -27.92 33.36 -31.21
CA SER A 18 -27.72 31.92 -31.04
C SER A 18 -26.39 31.75 -30.33
N ILE A 19 -26.44 31.63 -29.00
CA ILE A 19 -25.32 31.19 -28.18
C ILE A 19 -24.95 29.81 -28.74
N PRO A 20 -23.74 29.60 -29.27
CA PRO A 20 -23.29 28.25 -29.56
C PRO A 20 -23.31 27.52 -28.23
N ILE A 21 -24.06 26.43 -28.15
CA ILE A 21 -23.98 25.48 -27.05
C ILE A 21 -22.56 24.93 -27.11
N SER A 22 -21.64 25.62 -26.43
CA SER A 22 -20.23 25.27 -26.35
C SER A 22 -20.14 24.03 -25.49
N GLU A 23 -19.69 22.91 -26.06
CA GLU A 23 -18.90 21.81 -25.45
C GLU A 23 -18.98 21.60 -23.92
N PHE A 24 -20.16 21.71 -23.31
CA PHE A 24 -20.32 21.63 -21.85
C PHE A 24 -21.48 20.71 -21.44
N ASP A 25 -21.93 19.83 -22.34
CA ASP A 25 -23.00 18.86 -22.08
C ASP A 25 -22.58 17.40 -22.38
N ASP A 26 -21.28 17.12 -22.30
CA ASP A 26 -20.69 15.82 -22.64
C ASP A 26 -20.31 14.97 -21.42
N TRP A 27 -20.94 15.21 -20.27
CA TRP A 27 -20.78 14.35 -19.09
C TRP A 27 -21.42 12.96 -19.28
N ALA A 28 -22.24 12.78 -20.32
CA ALA A 28 -22.84 11.50 -20.70
C ALA A 28 -21.92 10.60 -21.56
N ASN A 29 -20.71 11.08 -21.93
CA ASN A 29 -19.79 10.38 -22.83
C ASN A 29 -18.58 9.73 -22.15
N PHE A 30 -18.44 9.83 -20.82
CA PHE A 30 -17.46 9.00 -20.10
C PHE A 30 -18.13 7.67 -19.78
N ALA A 31 -18.06 6.72 -20.69
CA ALA A 31 -18.51 5.37 -20.39
C ALA A 31 -17.59 4.77 -19.31
N ASP A 32 -18.15 3.96 -18.42
CA ASP A 32 -17.35 3.23 -17.42
C ASP A 32 -16.22 2.43 -18.09
N ASP A 33 -16.43 1.96 -19.33
CA ASP A 33 -15.42 1.28 -20.14
C ASP A 33 -14.23 2.19 -20.49
N ASP A 34 -14.46 3.46 -20.79
CA ASP A 34 -13.39 4.42 -21.10
C ASP A 34 -12.57 4.72 -19.84
N ILE A 35 -13.23 4.83 -18.69
CA ILE A 35 -12.59 5.04 -17.39
C ILE A 35 -11.75 3.81 -17.01
N MET A 36 -12.30 2.60 -17.16
CA MET A 36 -11.58 1.35 -16.92
C MET A 36 -10.37 1.20 -17.85
N GLN A 37 -10.53 1.54 -19.14
CA GLN A 37 -9.44 1.49 -20.11
C GLN A 37 -8.34 2.50 -19.75
N GLN A 38 -8.70 3.70 -19.32
CA GLN A 38 -7.76 4.72 -18.88
C GLN A 38 -6.99 4.29 -17.61
N GLN A 39 -7.69 3.77 -16.59
CA GLN A 39 -7.06 3.26 -15.37
C GLN A 39 -6.08 2.12 -15.67
N SER A 40 -6.50 1.16 -16.50
CA SER A 40 -5.65 0.06 -16.95
C SER A 40 -4.40 0.55 -17.71
N ALA A 41 -4.56 1.56 -18.58
CA ALA A 41 -3.43 2.14 -19.30
C ALA A 41 -2.43 2.86 -18.38
N ILE A 42 -2.90 3.57 -17.35
CA ILE A 42 -2.05 4.23 -16.36
C ILE A 42 -1.26 3.18 -15.56
N HIS A 43 -1.95 2.16 -15.02
CA HIS A 43 -1.31 1.09 -14.26
C HIS A 43 -0.28 0.32 -15.11
N ALA A 44 -0.60 0.06 -16.39
CA ALA A 44 0.32 -0.60 -17.31
C ALA A 44 1.57 0.23 -17.61
N GLU A 45 1.48 1.57 -17.64
CA GLU A 45 2.63 2.45 -17.82
C GLU A 45 3.48 2.54 -16.54
N GLU A 46 2.85 2.51 -15.37
CA GLU A 46 3.55 2.46 -14.09
C GLU A 46 4.26 1.13 -13.86
N ALA A 47 3.64 0.01 -14.26
CA ALA A 47 4.23 -1.33 -14.21
C ALA A 47 5.54 -1.45 -15.03
N LYS A 48 5.73 -0.62 -16.06
CA LYS A 48 6.99 -0.57 -16.83
C LYS A 48 8.13 0.07 -16.05
N LYS A 49 7.83 0.90 -15.05
CA LYS A 49 8.83 1.68 -14.30
C LYS A 49 9.32 0.92 -13.07
N ILE A 50 8.40 0.31 -12.34
CA ILE A 50 8.67 -0.32 -11.06
C ILE A 50 8.01 -1.72 -11.07
N PRO A 51 8.76 -2.81 -10.89
CA PRO A 51 8.16 -4.12 -10.71
C PRO A 51 7.41 -4.16 -9.37
N PHE A 52 6.43 -5.05 -9.19
CA PHE A 52 5.68 -5.22 -7.94
C PHE A 52 6.56 -5.14 -6.69
N VAL A 53 7.72 -5.79 -6.73
CA VAL A 53 8.75 -5.69 -5.68
C VAL A 53 10.12 -5.37 -6.30
N GLY A 54 10.65 -4.17 -6.02
CA GLY A 54 11.94 -3.65 -6.49
C GLY A 54 13.16 -4.38 -5.91
N ASN A 55 14.37 -3.95 -6.26
CA ASN A 55 15.61 -4.41 -5.60
C ASN A 55 15.89 -3.58 -4.32
N LYS A 56 16.76 -4.09 -3.44
CA LYS A 56 17.28 -3.28 -2.32
C LYS A 56 18.15 -2.15 -2.88
N GLU A 57 17.89 -0.94 -2.43
CA GLU A 57 18.67 0.24 -2.78
C GLU A 57 19.01 1.07 -1.52
N PRO A 58 20.10 1.84 -1.53
CA PRO A 58 20.43 2.71 -0.40
C PRO A 58 19.43 3.86 -0.30
N LEU A 59 19.19 4.34 0.93
CA LEU A 59 18.27 5.47 1.19
C LEU A 59 18.72 6.79 0.53
N SER A 60 19.96 6.87 0.04
CA SER A 60 20.41 7.99 -0.79
C SER A 60 19.66 8.09 -2.12
N MET A 61 19.18 6.97 -2.68
CA MET A 61 18.34 6.97 -3.87
C MET A 61 17.00 7.66 -3.61
N LEU A 62 16.39 7.38 -2.45
CA LEU A 62 15.20 8.09 -1.98
C LEU A 62 15.50 9.58 -1.72
N ALA A 63 16.65 9.90 -1.14
CA ALA A 63 17.04 11.30 -0.91
C ALA A 63 17.13 12.11 -2.21
N ALA A 64 17.65 11.50 -3.29
CA ALA A 64 17.78 12.14 -4.60
C ALA A 64 16.44 12.66 -5.15
N GLU A 65 15.32 11.98 -4.85
CA GLU A 65 13.96 12.42 -5.26
C GLU A 65 13.55 13.75 -4.63
N TYR A 66 14.13 14.12 -3.48
CA TYR A 66 13.74 15.30 -2.70
C TYR A 66 14.79 16.42 -2.69
N GLU A 67 15.91 16.26 -3.40
CA GLU A 67 17.02 17.23 -3.46
C GLU A 67 16.57 18.64 -3.82
N SER A 68 15.59 18.74 -4.73
CA SER A 68 15.09 20.03 -5.22
C SER A 68 13.88 20.58 -4.44
N GLY A 69 13.32 19.83 -3.48
CA GLY A 69 11.93 20.04 -3.05
C GLY A 69 11.65 20.12 -1.56
N SER A 70 12.42 19.47 -0.67
CA SER A 70 12.06 19.47 0.76
C SER A 70 13.24 19.18 1.72
N PRO A 71 13.84 20.21 2.33
CA PRO A 71 14.92 20.05 3.30
C PRO A 71 14.54 19.19 4.51
N ILE A 72 13.27 19.26 4.94
CA ILE A 72 12.79 18.44 6.07
C ILE A 72 12.75 16.96 5.71
N LEU A 73 12.32 16.60 4.50
CA LEU A 73 12.29 15.19 4.06
C LEU A 73 13.72 14.66 3.91
N LEU A 74 14.65 15.47 3.39
CA LEU A 74 16.07 15.09 3.31
C LEU A 74 16.66 14.79 4.70
N GLU A 75 16.38 15.63 5.70
CA GLU A 75 16.88 15.37 7.06
C GLU A 75 16.21 14.13 7.68
N LYS A 76 14.91 13.90 7.44
CA LYS A 76 14.24 12.65 7.86
C LYS A 76 14.85 11.42 7.19
N ILE A 77 15.12 11.45 5.89
CA ILE A 77 15.75 10.34 5.16
C ILE A 77 17.16 10.07 5.68
N LYS A 78 17.91 11.13 6.00
CA LYS A 78 19.23 10.99 6.65
C LYS A 78 19.12 10.34 8.03
N MET A 79 18.12 10.69 8.83
CA MET A 79 17.85 10.02 10.12
C MET A 79 17.45 8.55 9.92
N LEU A 80 16.62 8.25 8.92
CA LEU A 80 16.28 6.87 8.52
C LEU A 80 17.53 6.07 8.17
N GLY A 81 18.46 6.66 7.43
CA GLY A 81 19.75 6.05 7.06
C GLY A 81 20.65 5.71 8.24
N GLN A 82 20.35 6.17 9.45
CA GLN A 82 21.04 5.75 10.67
C GLN A 82 20.53 4.38 11.17
N GLN A 83 19.24 4.09 11.00
CA GLN A 83 18.55 2.91 11.53
C GLN A 83 18.34 1.81 10.49
N TYR A 84 18.18 2.19 9.22
CA TYR A 84 17.87 1.28 8.12
C TYR A 84 19.02 1.22 7.11
N ALA A 85 19.28 0.03 6.59
CA ALA A 85 20.37 -0.23 5.64
C ALA A 85 19.94 0.05 4.21
N ALA A 86 18.70 -0.30 3.87
CA ALA A 86 18.17 -0.23 2.52
C ALA A 86 16.66 0.01 2.52
N ILE A 87 16.17 0.48 1.38
CA ILE A 87 14.77 0.54 1.02
C ILE A 87 14.53 -0.39 -0.18
N ARG A 88 13.36 -0.99 -0.25
CA ARG A 88 12.89 -1.72 -1.43
C ARG A 88 11.57 -1.13 -1.90
N ARG A 89 11.54 -0.67 -3.15
CA ARG A 89 10.35 -0.06 -3.74
C ARG A 89 9.27 -1.09 -4.04
N THR A 90 8.01 -0.72 -3.93
CA THR A 90 6.90 -1.52 -4.47
C THR A 90 6.14 -0.74 -5.54
N GLN A 91 5.33 -1.43 -6.32
CA GLN A 91 4.55 -0.79 -7.38
C GLN A 91 3.34 -0.05 -6.77
N GLY A 92 3.05 1.16 -7.25
CA GLY A 92 1.94 1.97 -6.78
C GLY A 92 0.60 1.62 -7.41
N ASP A 93 0.14 0.38 -7.29
CA ASP A 93 -1.10 -0.13 -7.92
C ASP A 93 -2.30 -0.25 -6.96
N GLY A 94 -2.24 0.43 -5.81
CA GLY A 94 -3.22 0.30 -4.71
C GLY A 94 -2.93 -0.88 -3.76
N ASN A 95 -2.19 -1.90 -4.21
CA ASN A 95 -1.86 -3.09 -3.41
C ASN A 95 -0.47 -3.00 -2.73
N CYS A 96 0.21 -1.86 -2.85
CA CYS A 96 1.59 -1.66 -2.36
C CYS A 96 1.79 -2.04 -0.88
N PHE A 97 0.77 -1.85 -0.02
CA PHE A 97 0.81 -2.30 1.37
C PHE A 97 0.91 -3.82 1.47
N PHE A 98 -0.03 -4.56 0.86
CA PHE A 98 -0.06 -6.02 0.91
C PHE A 98 1.17 -6.64 0.24
N GLN A 99 1.62 -6.06 -0.89
CA GLN A 99 2.86 -6.46 -1.56
C GLN A 99 4.08 -6.28 -0.65
N SER A 100 4.18 -5.13 0.00
CA SER A 100 5.26 -4.82 0.94
C SER A 100 5.25 -5.75 2.15
N PHE A 101 4.07 -5.96 2.75
CA PHE A 101 3.88 -6.84 3.89
C PHE A 101 4.27 -8.27 3.55
N MET A 102 3.70 -8.83 2.48
CA MET A 102 3.91 -10.23 2.10
C MET A 102 5.39 -10.50 1.83
N PHE A 103 6.05 -9.66 1.02
CA PHE A 103 7.47 -9.83 0.73
C PHE A 103 8.32 -9.70 1.99
N SER A 104 8.08 -8.67 2.82
CA SER A 104 8.85 -8.46 4.05
C SER A 104 8.69 -9.61 5.04
N TYR A 105 7.49 -10.18 5.13
CA TYR A 105 7.20 -11.32 5.99
C TYR A 105 7.92 -12.58 5.49
N LEU A 106 7.79 -12.91 4.20
CA LEU A 106 8.44 -14.07 3.59
C LEU A 106 9.98 -13.95 3.60
N GLU A 107 10.53 -12.76 3.33
CA GLU A 107 11.98 -12.49 3.43
C GLU A 107 12.46 -12.70 4.87
N HIS A 108 11.67 -12.29 5.88
CA HIS A 108 11.98 -12.52 7.28
C HIS A 108 12.03 -14.01 7.61
N ILE A 109 11.00 -14.79 7.25
CA ILE A 109 10.95 -16.24 7.49
C ILE A 109 12.08 -16.96 6.74
N LEU A 110 12.37 -16.56 5.51
CA LEU A 110 13.48 -17.12 4.74
C LEU A 110 14.83 -16.90 5.45
N GLY A 111 15.03 -15.75 6.09
CA GLY A 111 16.25 -15.46 6.85
C GLY A 111 16.29 -16.13 8.23
N SER A 112 15.19 -16.13 8.97
CA SER A 112 15.11 -16.63 10.35
C SER A 112 14.93 -18.15 10.43
N GLN A 113 14.32 -18.74 9.41
CA GLN A 113 13.90 -20.14 9.38
C GLN A 113 13.01 -20.51 10.57
N ASP A 114 12.19 -19.54 11.03
CA ASP A 114 11.31 -19.72 12.18
C ASP A 114 10.09 -20.58 11.83
N ARG A 115 10.23 -21.89 12.02
CA ARG A 115 9.16 -22.87 11.79
C ARG A 115 8.00 -22.69 12.77
N ALA A 116 8.26 -22.25 14.00
CA ALA A 116 7.21 -22.07 15.00
C ALA A 116 6.30 -20.91 14.60
N GLU A 117 6.88 -19.83 14.08
CA GLU A 117 6.13 -18.70 13.53
C GLU A 117 5.30 -19.12 12.30
N VAL A 118 5.88 -19.92 11.39
CA VAL A 118 5.11 -20.46 10.26
C VAL A 118 3.94 -21.33 10.73
N ASP A 119 4.16 -22.27 11.64
CA ASP A 119 3.10 -23.12 12.18
C ASP A 119 1.99 -22.29 12.87
N ARG A 120 2.37 -21.24 13.58
CA ARG A 120 1.44 -20.28 14.21
C ARG A 120 0.59 -19.56 13.17
N ILE A 121 1.19 -18.99 12.13
CA ILE A 121 0.46 -18.31 11.06
C ILE A 121 -0.46 -19.27 10.32
N LYS A 122 -0.01 -20.49 10.03
CA LYS A 122 -0.88 -21.52 9.42
C LYS A 122 -2.08 -21.82 10.30
N GLY A 123 -1.91 -21.82 11.62
CA GLY A 123 -3.00 -21.91 12.59
C GLY A 123 -3.97 -20.74 12.48
N ASN A 124 -3.46 -19.51 12.49
CA ASN A 124 -4.27 -18.29 12.39
C ASN A 124 -5.04 -18.21 11.06
N VAL A 125 -4.41 -18.57 9.95
CA VAL A 125 -5.05 -18.65 8.63
C VAL A 125 -6.22 -19.64 8.62
N LYS A 126 -6.02 -20.83 9.21
CA LYS A 126 -7.11 -21.82 9.32
C LYS A 126 -8.27 -21.32 10.15
N GLU A 127 -8.00 -20.58 11.22
CA GLU A 127 -9.05 -20.02 12.07
C GLU A 127 -9.78 -18.85 11.40
N CYS A 128 -9.04 -17.99 10.69
CA CYS A 128 -9.61 -16.94 9.83
C CYS A 128 -10.56 -17.55 8.78
N ARG A 129 -10.12 -18.62 8.09
CA ARG A 129 -10.94 -19.36 7.12
C ARG A 129 -12.27 -19.84 7.73
N LYS A 130 -12.23 -20.48 8.91
CA LYS A 130 -13.45 -20.92 9.62
C LYS A 130 -14.34 -19.75 10.03
N THR A 131 -13.73 -18.65 10.44
CA THR A 131 -14.46 -17.43 10.84
C THR A 131 -15.25 -16.90 9.65
N LEU A 132 -14.63 -16.77 8.47
CA LEU A 132 -15.31 -16.35 7.24
C LEU A 132 -16.46 -17.30 6.87
N GLN A 133 -16.25 -18.61 6.95
CA GLN A 133 -17.33 -19.59 6.74
C GLN A 133 -18.50 -19.40 7.73
N SER A 134 -18.20 -19.16 9.01
CA SER A 134 -19.22 -18.95 10.05
C SER A 134 -20.01 -17.66 9.86
N LEU A 135 -19.40 -16.65 9.22
CA LEU A 135 -20.04 -15.39 8.83
C LEU A 135 -20.86 -15.52 7.54
N GLY A 136 -20.86 -16.69 6.90
CA GLY A 136 -21.67 -16.99 5.72
C GLY A 136 -20.95 -16.81 4.38
N TYR A 137 -19.64 -16.54 4.38
CA TYR A 137 -18.86 -16.52 3.14
C TYR A 137 -18.66 -17.95 2.61
N ALA A 138 -18.82 -18.14 1.31
CA ALA A 138 -18.66 -19.43 0.68
C ALA A 138 -17.18 -19.81 0.56
N ASP A 139 -16.81 -21.02 0.94
CA ASP A 139 -15.42 -21.48 1.03
C ASP A 139 -14.63 -21.32 -0.29
N PHE A 140 -15.28 -21.64 -1.41
CA PHE A 140 -14.69 -21.53 -2.75
C PHE A 140 -14.31 -20.09 -3.16
N SER A 141 -14.82 -19.06 -2.45
CA SER A 141 -14.50 -17.67 -2.75
C SER A 141 -13.11 -17.24 -2.29
N PHE A 142 -12.51 -17.97 -1.35
CA PHE A 142 -11.22 -17.59 -0.77
C PHE A 142 -10.22 -18.75 -0.60
N GLU A 143 -10.64 -19.99 -0.86
CA GLU A 143 -9.79 -21.16 -0.60
C GLU A 143 -8.47 -21.13 -1.38
N ASP A 144 -8.51 -20.68 -2.64
CA ASP A 144 -7.34 -20.55 -3.49
C ASP A 144 -6.37 -19.50 -2.94
N PHE A 145 -6.87 -18.34 -2.49
CA PHE A 145 -6.03 -17.28 -1.91
C PHE A 145 -5.32 -17.75 -0.64
N PHE A 146 -6.02 -18.44 0.26
CA PHE A 146 -5.38 -19.02 1.43
C PHE A 146 -4.40 -20.14 1.05
N GLY A 147 -4.74 -20.97 0.07
CA GLY A 147 -3.86 -22.02 -0.44
C GLY A 147 -2.53 -21.45 -0.95
N LEU A 148 -2.60 -20.42 -1.80
CA LEU A 148 -1.44 -19.72 -2.33
C LEU A 148 -0.55 -19.15 -1.21
N PHE A 149 -1.15 -18.49 -0.22
CA PHE A 149 -0.38 -17.95 0.91
C PHE A 149 0.32 -19.06 1.71
N LEU A 150 -0.39 -20.14 2.02
CA LEU A 150 0.18 -21.27 2.76
C LEU A 150 1.32 -21.95 2.00
N GLU A 151 1.22 -22.07 0.68
CA GLU A 151 2.28 -22.58 -0.19
C GLU A 151 3.52 -21.67 -0.13
N GLN A 152 3.35 -20.34 -0.19
CA GLN A 152 4.48 -19.42 -0.08
C GLN A 152 5.23 -19.57 1.26
N LEU A 153 4.52 -19.86 2.36
CA LEU A 153 5.15 -20.13 3.66
C LEU A 153 5.97 -21.42 3.66
N ASP A 154 5.54 -22.44 2.93
CA ASP A 154 6.22 -23.74 2.86
C ASP A 154 7.51 -23.68 2.05
N ILE A 155 7.52 -22.94 0.94
CA ILE A 155 8.69 -22.86 0.06
C ILE A 155 9.82 -22.00 0.65
N VAL A 156 9.53 -21.04 1.55
CA VAL A 156 10.58 -20.21 2.18
C VAL A 156 11.28 -20.91 3.36
N LEU A 157 10.73 -22.01 3.85
CA LEU A 157 11.41 -22.88 4.82
C LEU A 157 12.35 -23.85 4.09
N GLN A 158 13.59 -23.94 4.54
CA GLN A 158 14.62 -24.82 4.00
C GLN A 158 14.39 -26.28 4.40
N GLY A 159 14.88 -27.22 3.60
CA GLY A 159 14.80 -28.66 3.89
C GLY A 159 13.57 -29.38 3.30
N ASN A 160 12.79 -28.67 2.48
CA ASN A 160 11.78 -29.26 1.60
C ASN A 160 12.37 -29.42 0.19
N GLU A 161 11.77 -30.25 -0.66
CA GLU A 161 12.22 -30.40 -2.06
C GLU A 161 12.01 -29.10 -2.86
N ASP A 162 11.00 -28.31 -2.51
CA ASP A 162 10.59 -27.07 -3.18
C ASP A 162 11.11 -25.80 -2.49
N SER A 163 12.10 -25.91 -1.59
CA SER A 163 12.66 -24.75 -0.89
C SER A 163 13.32 -23.77 -1.86
N ILE A 164 13.04 -22.48 -1.69
CA ILE A 164 13.55 -21.42 -2.58
C ILE A 164 14.65 -20.57 -1.95
N SER A 165 15.43 -19.93 -2.82
CA SER A 165 16.41 -18.89 -2.49
C SER A 165 15.77 -17.49 -2.44
N LEU A 166 16.52 -16.49 -1.94
CA LEU A 166 16.08 -15.09 -1.94
C LEU A 166 15.84 -14.55 -3.35
N ASP A 167 16.68 -14.93 -4.31
CA ASP A 167 16.56 -14.49 -5.70
C ASP A 167 15.28 -15.06 -6.33
N GLU A 168 14.96 -16.32 -6.06
CA GLU A 168 13.71 -16.94 -6.49
C GLU A 168 12.49 -16.32 -5.80
N LEU A 169 12.57 -16.00 -4.51
CA LEU A 169 11.50 -15.28 -3.81
C LEU A 169 11.21 -13.92 -4.47
N ILE A 170 12.27 -13.17 -4.85
CA ILE A 170 12.13 -11.91 -5.58
C ILE A 170 11.48 -12.13 -6.94
N ILE A 171 11.87 -13.17 -7.68
CA ILE A 171 11.26 -13.48 -8.99
C ILE A 171 9.78 -13.81 -8.82
N LYS A 172 9.42 -14.69 -7.86
CA LYS A 172 8.03 -15.06 -7.58
C LYS A 172 7.19 -13.87 -7.12
N SER A 173 7.75 -12.99 -6.30
CA SER A 173 7.08 -11.77 -5.83
C SER A 173 6.97 -10.65 -6.90
N ARG A 174 7.47 -10.91 -8.11
CA ARG A 174 7.26 -10.07 -9.29
C ARG A 174 6.33 -10.72 -10.30
N ASP A 175 5.94 -11.97 -10.06
CA ASP A 175 4.99 -12.68 -10.92
C ASP A 175 3.59 -12.16 -10.65
N GLN A 176 2.90 -11.76 -11.71
CA GLN A 176 1.53 -11.24 -11.64
C GLN A 176 0.55 -12.29 -11.09
N SER A 177 0.76 -13.58 -11.37
CA SER A 177 -0.12 -14.65 -10.85
C SER A 177 -0.03 -14.83 -9.33
N ILE A 178 1.06 -14.35 -8.72
CA ILE A 178 1.31 -14.45 -7.28
C ILE A 178 1.02 -13.12 -6.59
N SER A 179 1.33 -12.00 -7.25
CA SER A 179 1.34 -10.66 -6.65
C SER A 179 0.09 -9.83 -6.96
N ASN A 180 -0.72 -10.24 -7.95
CA ASN A 180 -1.98 -9.60 -8.28
C ASN A 180 -3.07 -10.09 -7.32
N TYR A 181 -3.07 -9.55 -6.10
CA TYR A 181 -4.24 -9.59 -5.24
C TYR A 181 -5.37 -8.90 -5.98
N GLU A 182 -6.57 -9.49 -5.96
CA GLU A 182 -7.75 -8.93 -6.61
C GLU A 182 -7.80 -7.42 -6.31
N PRO A 183 -7.71 -6.55 -7.33
CA PRO A 183 -7.46 -5.15 -7.10
C PRO A 183 -8.65 -4.59 -6.33
N MET A 184 -8.45 -4.36 -5.03
CA MET A 184 -9.44 -3.64 -4.24
C MET A 184 -9.59 -2.20 -4.74
N GLY A 185 -8.67 -1.72 -5.58
CA GLY A 185 -8.72 -0.41 -6.21
C GLY A 185 -8.64 0.74 -5.20
N GLU A 186 -8.34 0.41 -3.94
CA GLU A 186 -8.38 1.31 -2.80
C GLU A 186 -7.06 1.19 -2.04
N GLU A 187 -6.51 2.34 -1.65
CA GLU A 187 -5.28 2.41 -0.85
C GLU A 187 -5.56 1.86 0.55
N SER A 188 -4.71 0.94 1.02
CA SER A 188 -4.86 0.42 2.39
C SER A 188 -4.62 1.50 3.44
N ASP A 189 -5.56 1.62 4.38
CA ASP A 189 -5.53 2.60 5.45
C ASP A 189 -5.10 1.99 6.80
N HIS A 190 -5.20 2.77 7.87
CA HIS A 190 -4.83 2.33 9.23
C HIS A 190 -5.67 1.15 9.71
N VAL A 191 -6.95 1.10 9.35
CA VAL A 191 -7.88 0.02 9.75
C VAL A 191 -7.48 -1.28 9.07
N ASP A 192 -7.13 -1.25 7.79
CA ASP A 192 -6.68 -2.43 7.05
C ASP A 192 -5.40 -3.02 7.66
N ILE A 193 -4.43 -2.16 7.98
CA ILE A 193 -3.16 -2.57 8.59
C ILE A 193 -3.40 -3.18 9.97
N ALA A 194 -4.23 -2.55 10.79
CA ALA A 194 -4.58 -3.05 12.12
C ALA A 194 -5.30 -4.40 12.03
N ALA A 195 -6.28 -4.54 11.14
CA ALA A 195 -7.02 -5.77 10.94
C ALA A 195 -6.11 -6.91 10.45
N LEU A 196 -5.21 -6.64 9.51
CA LEU A 196 -4.25 -7.65 9.05
C LEU A 196 -3.27 -8.06 10.15
N SER A 197 -2.76 -7.08 10.92
CA SER A 197 -1.86 -7.32 12.05
C SER A 197 -2.53 -8.19 13.11
N ASP A 198 -3.77 -7.89 13.47
CA ASP A 198 -4.57 -8.67 14.43
C ASP A 198 -4.90 -10.07 13.92
N ALA A 199 -5.35 -10.19 12.66
CA ALA A 199 -5.76 -11.46 12.07
C ALA A 199 -4.57 -12.44 11.94
N LEU A 200 -3.41 -11.95 11.53
CA LEU A 200 -2.21 -12.77 11.41
C LEU A 200 -1.44 -12.85 12.73
N GLY A 201 -1.65 -11.94 13.68
CA GLY A 201 -0.82 -11.86 14.87
C GLY A 201 0.60 -11.44 14.54
N VAL A 202 0.80 -10.59 13.54
CA VAL A 202 2.13 -10.12 13.11
C VAL A 202 2.27 -8.64 13.43
N PRO A 203 3.25 -8.23 14.25
CA PRO A 203 3.48 -6.82 14.55
C PRO A 203 4.09 -6.09 13.34
N ILE A 204 3.51 -4.95 12.97
CA ILE A 204 3.91 -4.14 11.81
C ILE A 204 4.30 -2.75 12.29
N ARG A 205 5.47 -2.25 11.85
CA ARG A 205 5.86 -0.84 12.03
C ARG A 205 5.65 -0.08 10.74
N VAL A 206 4.91 1.02 10.80
CA VAL A 206 4.80 1.98 9.70
C VAL A 206 5.53 3.26 10.08
N VAL A 207 6.51 3.63 9.27
CA VAL A 207 7.35 4.82 9.43
C VAL A 207 6.88 5.89 8.46
N TYR A 208 6.60 7.10 8.95
CA TYR A 208 6.00 8.16 8.16
C TYR A 208 7.05 9.12 7.61
N LEU A 209 7.11 9.26 6.29
CA LEU A 209 7.89 10.28 5.60
C LEU A 209 6.98 11.42 5.15
N ASP A 210 6.78 12.37 6.05
CA ASP A 210 5.95 13.55 5.85
C ASP A 210 6.70 14.85 6.23
N ARG A 211 6.05 15.98 6.01
CA ARG A 211 6.60 17.31 6.35
C ARG A 211 6.28 17.74 7.78
N SER A 212 5.86 16.82 8.65
CA SER A 212 5.55 17.14 10.05
C SER A 212 6.82 17.36 10.88
N PHE A 213 6.71 18.21 11.90
CA PHE A 213 7.75 18.45 12.90
C PHE A 213 7.38 17.75 14.20
N CYS A 214 8.37 17.44 15.03
CA CYS A 214 8.10 17.03 16.40
C CYS A 214 7.59 18.21 17.23
N ASP A 215 6.83 17.93 18.29
CA ASP A 215 6.25 18.93 19.22
C ASP A 215 7.29 19.91 19.81
N LYS A 216 8.57 19.51 19.84
CA LYS A 216 9.70 20.31 20.32
C LYS A 216 10.38 21.16 19.24
N GLY A 217 9.79 21.27 18.04
CA GLY A 217 10.34 22.04 16.91
C GLY A 217 11.53 21.37 16.19
N GLY A 218 11.85 20.12 16.54
CA GLY A 218 12.91 19.33 15.90
C GLY A 218 12.38 18.49 14.72
N VAL A 219 13.30 18.09 13.83
CA VAL A 219 13.01 17.06 12.82
C VAL A 219 13.04 15.70 13.50
N CYS A 220 12.01 14.90 13.27
CA CYS A 220 11.95 13.53 13.75
C CYS A 220 11.23 12.64 12.76
N VAL A 221 11.53 11.35 12.84
CA VAL A 221 10.86 10.32 12.05
C VAL A 221 9.79 9.70 12.95
N ASN A 222 8.53 9.95 12.61
CA ASN A 222 7.40 9.37 13.32
C ASN A 222 7.17 7.94 12.83
N HIS A 223 6.70 7.08 13.73
CA HIS A 223 6.27 5.73 13.39
C HIS A 223 5.05 5.35 14.22
N HIS A 224 4.31 4.38 13.72
CA HIS A 224 3.23 3.72 14.43
C HIS A 224 3.49 2.21 14.43
N ASP A 225 3.33 1.60 15.59
CA ASP A 225 3.44 0.15 15.75
C ASP A 225 2.04 -0.44 15.89
N PHE A 226 1.67 -1.25 14.91
CA PHE A 226 0.47 -2.08 14.94
C PHE A 226 0.86 -3.38 15.64
N VAL A 227 0.40 -3.54 16.88
CA VAL A 227 0.69 -4.70 17.71
C VAL A 227 -0.58 -5.52 17.85
N PRO A 228 -0.55 -6.83 17.57
CA PRO A 228 -1.74 -7.66 17.63
C PRO A 228 -2.36 -7.69 19.03
N THR A 229 -3.67 -7.54 19.11
CA THR A 229 -4.43 -7.51 20.37
C THR A 229 -4.79 -8.89 20.90
N PHE A 230 -4.97 -9.88 20.03
CA PHE A 230 -5.46 -11.21 20.38
C PHE A 230 -4.39 -12.25 20.74
N GLY A 231 -3.10 -11.87 20.70
CA GLY A 231 -1.97 -12.79 20.94
C GLY A 231 -1.76 -13.23 22.40
N ASP A 232 -2.46 -12.64 23.36
CA ASP A 232 -2.14 -12.80 24.80
C ASP A 232 -3.04 -13.82 25.55
N HIS A 233 -3.70 -14.74 24.83
CA HIS A 233 -4.51 -15.80 25.45
C HIS A 233 -3.73 -17.09 25.78
N SER A 234 -2.40 -17.06 25.78
CA SER A 234 -1.59 -18.13 26.37
C SER A 234 -0.72 -17.58 27.50
N ASN A 235 -1.21 -17.81 28.73
CA ASN A 235 -0.51 -17.67 30.01
C ASN A 235 -0.24 -16.24 30.49
N ALA A 236 -1.22 -15.71 31.21
CA ALA A 236 -1.03 -14.75 32.31
C ALA A 236 -0.13 -15.34 33.42
N SER A 237 1.15 -15.59 33.13
CA SER A 237 2.17 -15.97 34.12
C SER A 237 3.63 -15.72 33.70
N SER A 238 3.89 -14.91 32.67
CA SER A 238 5.25 -14.40 32.44
C SER A 238 5.23 -12.89 32.22
N HIS A 239 5.63 -12.17 33.27
CA HIS A 239 6.12 -10.81 33.18
C HIS A 239 7.34 -10.75 32.25
N SER A 240 7.13 -10.64 30.94
CA SER A 240 8.10 -10.09 30.02
C SER A 240 7.57 -8.74 29.56
N THR A 241 7.94 -7.69 30.29
CA THR A 241 7.65 -6.28 29.98
C THR A 241 8.59 -5.76 28.89
N GLU A 242 8.93 -6.61 27.92
CA GLU A 242 9.69 -6.20 26.75
C GLU A 242 8.69 -5.83 25.65
N PRO A 243 8.74 -4.60 25.11
CA PRO A 243 7.84 -4.20 24.04
C PRO A 243 8.05 -5.13 22.84
N ILE A 244 6.96 -5.69 22.31
CA ILE A 244 6.99 -6.51 21.09
C ILE A 244 7.61 -5.66 19.98
N LYS A 245 8.79 -6.06 19.51
CA LYS A 245 9.52 -5.32 18.48
C LYS A 245 9.06 -5.81 17.11
N PRO A 246 8.46 -4.94 16.27
CA PRO A 246 8.08 -5.33 14.91
C PRO A 246 9.30 -5.72 14.08
N PHE A 247 9.17 -6.81 13.32
CA PHE A 247 10.19 -7.25 12.35
C PHE A 247 9.83 -6.88 10.90
N ILE A 248 8.57 -6.47 10.65
CA ILE A 248 8.16 -5.81 9.41
C ILE A 248 8.21 -4.31 9.65
N THR A 249 8.97 -3.59 8.82
CA THR A 249 8.98 -2.13 8.81
C THR A 249 8.68 -1.62 7.41
N LEU A 250 7.62 -0.83 7.28
CA LEU A 250 7.21 -0.18 6.04
C LEU A 250 7.44 1.32 6.14
N LEU A 251 7.82 1.96 5.03
CA LEU A 251 7.85 3.41 4.87
C LEU A 251 6.56 3.86 4.20
N TYR A 252 5.76 4.66 4.89
CA TYR A 252 4.63 5.35 4.30
C TYR A 252 5.08 6.71 3.75
N ARG A 253 4.84 6.88 2.45
CA ARG A 253 4.79 8.16 1.74
C ARG A 253 3.32 8.41 1.40
N PRO A 254 2.85 9.66 1.22
CA PRO A 254 1.44 9.91 0.90
C PRO A 254 0.94 9.02 -0.25
N GLY A 255 0.00 8.11 0.07
CA GLY A 255 -0.59 7.13 -0.86
C GLY A 255 0.27 5.92 -1.24
N HIS A 256 1.41 5.66 -0.56
CA HIS A 256 2.32 4.60 -0.99
C HIS A 256 3.16 3.99 0.15
N TYR A 257 3.40 2.68 0.05
CA TYR A 257 4.23 1.92 1.00
C TYR A 257 5.46 1.33 0.32
N ASP A 258 6.62 1.49 0.94
CA ASP A 258 7.86 0.78 0.59
C ASP A 258 8.36 -0.05 1.77
N ILE A 259 9.28 -0.98 1.54
CA ILE A 259 9.87 -1.80 2.60
C ILE A 259 11.14 -1.14 3.11
N LEU A 260 11.29 -1.01 4.43
CA LEU A 260 12.53 -0.60 5.09
C LEU A 260 13.25 -1.80 5.68
N ASN A 261 14.48 -2.04 5.24
CA ASN A 261 15.31 -3.11 5.79
C ASN A 261 16.19 -2.56 6.94
N PRO A 262 16.08 -3.09 8.17
CA PRO A 262 16.93 -2.68 9.28
C PRO A 262 18.40 -3.00 9.02
N LYS A 263 19.30 -2.28 9.71
CA LYS A 263 20.74 -2.58 9.73
C LYS A 263 21.09 -3.82 10.55
#